data_AF-A0A3M2AZT4-F1
#
_entry.id   AF-A0A3M2AZT4-F1
#
_cell.length_a   1.000
_cell.length_b   1.000
_cell.length_c   1.000
_cell.angle_alpha   90.00
_cell.angle_beta   90.00
_cell.angle_gamma   90.00
#
_symmetry.space_group_name_H-M   'P 1'
#
loop_
_entity.id
_entity.type
_entity.pdbx_description
1 polymer ?
#
loop_
_entity_poly.entity_id
_entity_poly.type
_entity_poly.pdbx_seq_one_letter_code
_entity_poly.pdbx_strand_id
1 'polypeptide(L)'
;ADAGYDTHELFRYLGEEGIEPAVLVRKDAKIRDNPVRDNVVRQIRRGKKKWKEVVEYGKRWYIESFFSAFKRWFGEYVISRKFENVKKELVFKVGIINTLIIAEMV
;
A
#
# COMPACT_ATOMS: atom_id res chain seq x y z
N ALA A 1 12.06 -1.98 -4.52
CA ALA A 1 11.07 -1.97 -3.43
C ALA A 1 9.65 -2.12 -3.97
N ASP A 2 9.14 -1.20 -4.80
CA ASP A 2 7.71 -1.17 -5.17
C ASP A 2 7.22 -2.30 -6.09
N ALA A 3 8.03 -2.68 -7.09
CA ALA A 3 7.76 -3.86 -7.92
C ALA A 3 7.90 -5.20 -7.16
N GLY A 4 8.19 -5.16 -5.84
CA GLY A 4 8.19 -6.33 -4.97
C GLY A 4 6.80 -6.95 -4.81
N TYR A 5 5.75 -6.12 -4.93
CA TYR A 5 4.35 -6.55 -4.90
C TYR A 5 3.86 -7.15 -6.23
N ASP A 6 4.74 -7.28 -7.23
CA ASP A 6 4.42 -7.93 -8.49
C ASP A 6 4.29 -9.46 -8.34
N THR A 7 3.18 -9.92 -7.77
CA THR A 7 2.88 -11.34 -7.52
C THR A 7 1.51 -11.73 -8.09
N HIS A 8 1.40 -12.95 -8.62
CA HIS A 8 0.13 -13.44 -9.18
C HIS A 8 -1.00 -13.47 -8.13
N GLU A 9 -0.68 -13.82 -6.89
CA GLU A 9 -1.63 -13.90 -5.78
C GLU A 9 -2.26 -12.54 -5.48
N LEU A 10 -1.44 -11.48 -5.38
CA LEU A 10 -1.95 -10.14 -5.13
C LEU A 10 -2.91 -9.68 -6.23
N PHE A 11 -2.52 -9.80 -7.49
CA PHE A 11 -3.36 -9.36 -8.60
C PHE A 11 -4.64 -10.20 -8.75
N ARG A 12 -4.60 -11.49 -8.36
CA ARG A 12 -5.81 -12.31 -8.31
C ARG A 12 -6.77 -11.81 -7.23
N TYR A 13 -6.27 -11.61 -6.02
CA TYR A 13 -7.03 -11.04 -4.91
C TYR A 13 -7.64 -9.69 -5.27
N LEU A 14 -6.86 -8.78 -5.87
CA LEU A 14 -7.38 -7.47 -6.31
C LEU A 14 -8.50 -7.62 -7.35
N GLY A 15 -8.38 -8.59 -8.25
CA GLY A 15 -9.44 -8.91 -9.22
C GLY A 15 -10.70 -9.47 -8.57
N GLU A 16 -10.55 -10.41 -7.65
CA GLU A 16 -11.65 -11.04 -6.91
C GLU A 16 -12.43 -10.03 -6.06
N GLU A 17 -11.71 -9.09 -5.42
CA GLU A 17 -12.29 -8.01 -4.62
C GLU A 17 -12.76 -6.79 -5.43
N GLY A 18 -12.56 -6.80 -6.76
CA GLY A 18 -12.92 -5.67 -7.63
C GLY A 18 -12.12 -4.39 -7.38
N ILE A 19 -10.91 -4.51 -6.82
CA ILE A 19 -10.04 -3.39 -6.47
C ILE A 19 -9.14 -3.04 -7.66
N GLU A 20 -9.12 -1.76 -8.06
CA GLU A 20 -8.25 -1.29 -9.12
C GLU A 20 -6.76 -1.40 -8.71
N PRO A 21 -5.92 -2.11 -9.50
CA PRO A 21 -4.53 -2.33 -9.15
C PRO A 21 -3.64 -1.10 -9.43
N ALA A 22 -3.44 -0.25 -8.42
CA ALA A 22 -2.43 0.82 -8.42
C ALA A 22 -1.02 0.32 -8.01
N VAL A 23 -0.60 -0.84 -8.54
CA VAL A 23 0.64 -1.53 -8.14
C VAL A 23 1.62 -1.62 -9.31
N LEU A 24 2.88 -1.25 -9.07
CA LEU A 24 3.92 -1.32 -10.09
C LEU A 24 4.32 -2.78 -10.36
N VAL A 25 4.43 -3.15 -11.64
CA VAL A 25 5.01 -4.43 -12.07
C VAL A 25 6.53 -4.32 -12.28
N ARG A 26 7.22 -5.47 -12.30
CA ARG A 26 8.66 -5.53 -12.62
C ARG A 26 8.93 -4.99 -14.02
N LYS A 27 10.11 -4.41 -14.23
CA LYS A 27 10.52 -3.78 -15.50
C LYS A 27 10.31 -4.70 -16.71
N ASP A 28 10.65 -5.99 -16.55
CA ASP A 28 10.55 -7.01 -17.60
C ASP A 28 9.41 -7.99 -17.34
N ALA A 29 8.36 -7.53 -16.66
CA ALA A 29 7.17 -8.32 -16.41
C ALA A 29 6.61 -8.89 -17.73
N LYS A 30 6.45 -10.21 -17.78
CA LYS A 30 5.86 -10.92 -18.92
C LYS A 30 4.36 -11.09 -18.67
N ILE A 31 3.60 -11.04 -19.77
CA ILE A 31 2.20 -11.41 -19.80
C ILE A 31 2.11 -12.93 -19.64
N ARG A 32 1.20 -13.42 -18.80
CA ARG A 32 1.02 -14.86 -18.55
C ARG A 32 -0.48 -15.16 -18.43
N ASP A 33 -0.88 -15.86 -17.37
CA ASP A 33 -2.25 -16.23 -17.06
C ASP A 33 -2.69 -15.51 -15.78
N ASN A 34 -2.71 -14.18 -15.83
CA ASN A 34 -3.32 -13.35 -14.79
C ASN A 34 -3.88 -12.09 -15.44
N PRO A 35 -5.17 -12.09 -15.84
CA PRO A 35 -5.76 -11.03 -16.64
C PRO A 35 -5.58 -9.63 -16.04
N VAL A 36 -5.73 -9.49 -14.72
CA VAL A 36 -5.62 -8.21 -14.00
C VAL A 36 -4.18 -7.69 -14.06
N ARG A 37 -3.22 -8.54 -13.69
CA ARG A 37 -1.80 -8.22 -13.77
C ARG A 37 -1.37 -7.88 -15.19
N ASP A 38 -1.80 -8.71 -16.15
CA ASP A 38 -1.41 -8.58 -17.54
C ASP A 38 -1.99 -7.31 -18.17
N ASN A 39 -3.17 -6.87 -17.75
CA ASN A 39 -3.70 -5.57 -18.12
C ASN A 39 -2.80 -4.42 -17.63
N VAL A 40 -2.36 -4.46 -16.37
CA VAL A 40 -1.41 -3.47 -15.82
C VAL A 40 -0.09 -3.47 -16.60
N VAL A 41 0.46 -4.65 -16.91
CA VAL A 41 1.66 -4.78 -17.75
C VAL A 41 1.46 -4.11 -19.12
N ARG A 42 0.32 -4.35 -19.78
CA ARG A 42 -0.01 -3.71 -21.07
C ARG A 42 -0.13 -2.19 -20.95
N GLN A 43 -0.79 -1.69 -19.91
CA GLN A 43 -0.96 -0.24 -19.69
C GLN A 43 0.39 0.45 -19.44
N ILE A 44 1.24 -0.12 -18.59
CA ILE A 44 2.57 0.44 -18.29
C ILE A 44 3.45 0.46 -19.55
N ARG A 45 3.39 -0.58 -20.39
CA ARG A 45 4.10 -0.63 -21.69
C ARG A 45 3.62 0.43 -22.68
N ARG A 46 2.31 0.74 -22.68
CA ARG A 46 1.73 1.82 -23.50
C ARG A 46 2.12 3.21 -23.00
N GLY A 47 2.46 3.36 -21.72
CA GLY A 47 2.97 4.60 -21.18
C GLY A 47 2.94 4.64 -19.66
N LYS A 48 4.10 4.42 -19.03
CA LYS A 48 4.24 4.38 -17.57
C LYS A 48 3.80 5.67 -16.87
N LYS A 49 4.13 6.85 -17.42
CA LYS A 49 3.75 8.14 -16.84
C LYS A 49 2.22 8.31 -16.82
N LYS A 50 1.59 8.08 -17.97
CA LYS A 50 0.13 8.13 -18.13
C LYS A 50 -0.58 7.11 -17.22
N TRP A 51 -0.06 5.88 -17.14
CA TRP A 51 -0.61 4.89 -16.22
C TRP A 51 -0.58 5.37 -14.76
N LYS A 52 0.54 5.96 -14.30
CA LYS A 52 0.65 6.52 -12.94
C LYS A 52 -0.35 7.63 -12.66
N GLU A 53 -0.64 8.46 -13.64
CA GLU A 53 -1.63 9.54 -13.52
C GLU A 53 -3.04 8.97 -13.42
N VAL A 54 -3.39 8.00 -14.27
CA VAL A 54 -4.72 7.37 -14.31
C VAL A 54 -5.05 6.65 -13.01
N VAL A 55 -4.12 5.84 -12.49
CA VAL A 55 -4.33 5.10 -11.22
C VAL A 55 -4.01 5.93 -9.98
N GLU A 56 -3.76 7.23 -10.16
CA GLU A 56 -3.40 8.19 -9.11
C GLU A 56 -2.26 7.68 -8.21
N TYR A 57 -1.27 7.01 -8.80
CA TYR A 57 -0.17 6.33 -8.11
C TYR A 57 0.56 7.24 -7.11
N GLY A 58 0.59 8.55 -7.40
CA GLY A 58 1.13 9.56 -6.50
C GLY A 58 0.53 9.48 -5.10
N LYS A 59 -0.78 9.25 -4.95
CA LYS A 59 -1.49 9.23 -3.66
C LYS A 59 -0.96 8.19 -2.66
N ARG A 60 -0.13 7.24 -3.09
CA ARG A 60 0.58 6.34 -2.17
C ARG A 60 1.43 7.09 -1.14
N TRP A 61 1.94 8.28 -1.48
CA TRP A 61 2.74 9.09 -0.56
C TRP A 61 2.00 9.39 0.76
N TYR A 62 0.66 9.51 0.75
CA TYR A 62 -0.13 9.75 1.96
C TYR A 62 0.04 8.62 2.99
N ILE A 63 0.00 7.36 2.53
CA ILE A 63 0.14 6.18 3.38
C ILE A 63 1.57 6.07 3.92
N GLU A 64 2.57 6.33 3.08
CA GLU A 64 3.97 6.31 3.48
C GLU A 64 4.29 7.39 4.52
N SER A 65 3.74 8.60 4.33
CA SER A 65 3.82 9.70 5.29
C SER A 65 3.16 9.33 6.62
N PHE A 66 1.97 8.73 6.59
CA PHE A 66 1.28 8.25 7.79
C PHE A 66 2.16 7.27 8.57
N PHE A 67 2.67 6.22 7.91
CA PHE A 67 3.52 5.23 8.60
C PHE A 67 4.84 5.82 9.08
N SER A 68 5.42 6.78 8.34
CA SER A 68 6.62 7.48 8.78
C SER A 68 6.36 8.30 10.06
N ALA A 69 5.24 9.03 10.11
CA ALA A 69 4.83 9.79 11.30
C ALA A 69 4.53 8.84 12.48
N PHE A 70 3.75 7.77 12.24
CA PHE A 70 3.43 6.76 13.25
C PHE A 70 4.69 6.19 13.92
N LYS A 71 5.68 5.81 13.11
CA LYS A 71 6.95 5.25 13.62
C LYS A 71 7.81 6.28 14.34
N ARG A 72 7.81 7.54 13.91
CA ARG A 72 8.54 8.62 14.62
C ARG A 72 7.95 8.87 16.01
N TRP A 73 6.63 8.83 16.14
CA TRP A 73 5.94 9.14 17.39
C TRP A 73 5.95 7.96 18.37
N PHE A 74 5.69 6.74 17.88
CA PHE A 74 5.51 5.56 18.73
C PHE A 74 6.67 4.56 18.70
N GLY A 75 7.67 4.79 17.85
CA GLY A 75 8.73 3.83 17.55
C GLY A 75 8.26 2.66 16.70
N GLU A 76 9.18 1.73 16.42
CA GLU A 76 8.92 0.47 15.72
C GLU A 76 8.78 -0.72 16.68
N TYR A 77 8.36 -0.45 17.92
CA TYR A 77 8.22 -1.47 18.95
C TYR A 77 6.84 -1.43 19.61
N VAL A 78 6.50 -2.57 20.23
CA VAL A 78 5.38 -2.71 21.15
C VAL A 78 5.93 -3.14 22.51
N ILE A 79 5.33 -2.65 23.58
CA ILE A 79 5.79 -2.98 24.94
C ILE A 79 5.21 -4.32 25.37
N SER A 80 3.98 -4.62 24.95
CA SER A 80 3.30 -5.84 25.39
C SER A 80 3.91 -7.11 24.80
N ARG A 81 3.97 -8.17 25.61
CA ARG A 81 4.40 -9.51 25.20
C ARG A 81 3.24 -10.45 24.88
N LYS A 82 2.00 -10.08 25.21
CA LYS A 82 0.79 -10.85 24.90
C LYS A 82 0.16 -10.31 23.64
N PHE A 83 -0.13 -11.16 22.66
CA PHE A 83 -0.62 -10.76 21.34
C PHE A 83 -1.93 -9.96 21.40
N GLU A 84 -2.85 -10.34 22.28
CA GLU A 84 -4.11 -9.63 22.53
C GLU A 84 -3.87 -8.19 22.97
N ASN A 85 -2.86 -7.98 23.81
CA ASN A 85 -2.50 -6.66 24.29
C ASN A 85 -1.69 -5.87 23.26
N VAL A 86 -0.87 -6.53 22.44
CA VAL A 86 -0.22 -5.90 21.27
C VAL A 86 -1.27 -5.33 20.32
N LYS A 87 -2.34 -6.09 20.02
CA LYS A 87 -3.45 -5.59 19.20
C LYS A 87 -4.08 -4.34 19.82
N LYS A 88 -4.38 -4.36 21.12
CA LYS A 88 -4.95 -3.21 21.85
C LYS A 88 -4.01 -2.00 21.84
N GLU A 89 -2.72 -2.22 22.05
CA GLU A 89 -1.68 -1.18 22.02
C GLU A 89 -1.62 -0.51 20.63
N LEU A 90 -1.62 -1.30 19.55
CA LEU A 90 -1.62 -0.78 18.19
C LEU A 90 -2.89 0.00 17.87
N VAL A 91 -4.07 -0.51 18.23
CA VAL A 91 -5.35 0.21 18.06
C VAL A 91 -5.33 1.54 18.80
N PHE A 92 -4.81 1.56 20.03
CA PHE A 92 -4.69 2.78 20.83
C PHE A 92 -3.72 3.80 20.19
N LYS A 93 -2.53 3.36 19.76
CA LYS A 93 -1.55 4.21 19.05
C LYS A 93 -2.13 4.80 17.77
N VAL A 94 -2.83 3.99 16.96
CA VAL A 94 -3.50 4.45 15.74
C VAL A 94 -4.61 5.46 16.07
N GLY A 95 -5.41 5.21 17.10
CA GLY A 95 -6.45 6.13 17.56
C GLY A 95 -5.90 7.51 17.95
N ILE A 96 -4.75 7.56 18.64
CA ILE A 96 -4.08 8.80 18.98
C ILE A 96 -3.64 9.55 17.73
N ILE A 97 -2.89 8.92 16.81
CA ILE A 97 -2.40 9.63 15.63
C ILE A 97 -3.54 10.08 14.71
N ASN A 98 -4.61 9.30 14.58
CA ASN A 98 -5.79 9.71 13.81
C ASN A 98 -6.43 10.96 14.40
N THR A 99 -6.54 11.04 15.73
CA THR A 99 -7.06 12.22 16.43
C THR A 99 -6.18 13.44 16.15
N LEU A 100 -4.86 13.27 16.18
CA LEU A 100 -3.90 14.36 15.95
C LEU A 100 -3.89 14.83 14.49
N ILE A 101 -4.00 13.91 13.52
CA ILE A 101 -4.11 14.23 12.09
C ILE A 101 -5.40 15.03 11.82
N ILE A 102 -6.53 14.60 12.40
CA ILE A 102 -7.81 15.32 12.26
C ILE A 102 -7.72 16.71 12.91
N ALA A 103 -6.99 16.83 14.02
CA ALA A 103 -6.77 18.09 14.72
C ALA A 103 -5.67 18.98 14.08
N GLU A 104 -5.11 18.60 12.92
CA GLU A 104 -4.04 19.32 12.20
C GLU A 104 -2.75 19.54 13.03
N MET A 105 -2.48 18.65 13.99
CA MET A 105 -1.34 18.78 14.92
C MET A 105 -0.06 18.08 14.45
N VAL A 106 -0.05 17.48 13.25
CA VAL A 106 1.04 16.61 12.73
C VAL A 106 1.35 16.95 11.29
#